data_AF-A0A378AJK3-F1
#
_entry.id   AF-A0A378AJK3-F1
#
_cell.length_a   1.000
_cell.length_b   1.000
_cell.length_c   1.000
_cell.angle_alpha   90.00
_cell.angle_beta   90.00
_cell.angle_gamma   90.00
#
_symmetry.space_group_name_H-M   'P 1'
#
loop_
_entity.id
_entity.type
_entity.pdbx_description
1 polymer ?
#
loop_
_entity_poly.entity_id
_entity_poly.type
_entity_poly.pdbx_seq_one_letter_code
_entity_poly.pdbx_strand_id
1 'polypeptide(L)'
;MFNDAGEQDVGNPLLASWGKLGRDYIYLLAGLERYEELDAFVDIAPDNLLHNLQSDILELRNAAVAGQSAEAFAHSRDKRPLALDDRSLSIHVCHSPQREVEVLHDRLLAMLEADPTLTPRDIIVMVADIDSYSPYIQAVFGAASGDRWLPWAISDRRAESRTRCCRRLSRCSRCRTAASPVKMFWRCWTSRCWRRALISRKKGCAICASG
;
A
#
# COMPACT_ATOMS: atom_id res chain seq x y z
N MET A 1 -30.12 16.82 -13.94
CA MET A 1 -29.42 15.77 -13.16
C MET A 1 -30.10 15.63 -11.79
N PHE A 2 -31.43 15.54 -11.81
CA PHE A 2 -32.29 15.19 -10.68
C PHE A 2 -33.43 14.36 -11.32
N ASN A 3 -33.85 13.27 -10.69
CA ASN A 3 -35.03 12.54 -11.13
C ASN A 3 -36.31 13.36 -10.84
N ASP A 4 -37.47 12.92 -11.32
CA ASP A 4 -38.75 13.62 -11.11
C ASP A 4 -39.13 13.79 -9.61
N ALA A 5 -38.41 13.11 -8.71
CA ALA A 5 -38.53 13.23 -7.25
C ALA A 5 -37.53 14.22 -6.61
N GLY A 6 -36.69 14.91 -7.40
CA GLY A 6 -35.69 15.86 -6.90
C GLY A 6 -34.46 15.23 -6.27
N GLU A 7 -34.27 13.91 -6.38
CA GLU A 7 -33.04 13.23 -5.98
C GLU A 7 -32.01 13.32 -7.10
N GLN A 8 -30.77 13.62 -6.72
CA GLN A 8 -29.64 13.67 -7.63
C GLN A 8 -29.35 12.22 -8.06
N ASP A 9 -29.56 11.89 -9.34
CA ASP A 9 -29.31 10.56 -9.89
C ASP A 9 -27.79 10.35 -10.02
N VAL A 10 -27.15 10.09 -8.88
CA VAL A 10 -25.72 9.89 -8.78
C VAL A 10 -25.48 8.42 -8.49
N GLY A 11 -25.65 7.58 -9.52
CA GLY A 11 -25.40 6.12 -9.54
C GLY A 11 -24.87 5.52 -8.24
N ASN A 12 -23.59 5.14 -8.21
CA ASN A 12 -22.95 4.66 -6.98
C ASN A 12 -22.53 5.82 -6.04
N PRO A 13 -22.96 5.84 -4.77
CA PRO A 13 -22.67 6.94 -3.83
C PRO A 13 -21.19 7.07 -3.44
N LEU A 14 -20.41 5.99 -3.52
CA LEU A 14 -18.96 6.04 -3.29
C LEU A 14 -18.25 6.77 -4.43
N LEU A 15 -18.62 6.44 -5.67
CA LEU A 15 -18.07 7.11 -6.84
C LEU A 15 -18.52 8.57 -6.92
N ALA A 16 -19.74 8.88 -6.48
CA ALA A 16 -20.23 10.25 -6.32
C ALA A 16 -19.29 11.11 -5.47
N SER A 17 -18.81 10.54 -4.35
CA SER A 17 -18.06 11.26 -3.33
C SER A 17 -16.56 11.33 -3.63
N TRP A 18 -15.96 10.21 -4.07
CA TRP A 18 -14.51 10.08 -4.27
C TRP A 18 -14.08 10.25 -5.74
N GLY A 19 -15.03 10.14 -6.68
CA GLY A 19 -14.74 10.14 -8.12
C GLY A 19 -14.59 11.51 -8.77
N LYS A 20 -14.56 12.62 -8.02
CA LYS A 20 -14.53 13.98 -8.59
C LYS A 20 -13.36 14.18 -9.58
N LEU A 21 -12.15 13.78 -9.18
CA LEU A 21 -10.95 13.90 -10.02
C LEU A 21 -11.06 13.03 -11.29
N GLY A 22 -11.55 11.80 -11.16
CA GLY A 22 -11.73 10.89 -12.29
C GLY A 22 -12.77 11.40 -13.27
N ARG A 23 -13.90 11.93 -12.78
CA ARG A 23 -14.95 12.52 -13.61
C ARG A 23 -14.44 13.71 -14.42
N ASP A 24 -13.70 14.61 -13.78
CA ASP A 24 -13.13 15.78 -14.46
C ASP A 24 -12.13 15.34 -15.54
N TYR A 25 -11.33 14.29 -15.28
CA TYR A 25 -10.41 13.71 -16.27
C TYR A 25 -11.13 13.05 -17.46
N ILE A 26 -12.15 12.23 -17.20
CA ILE A 26 -12.95 11.57 -18.25
C ILE A 26 -13.66 12.63 -19.11
N TYR A 27 -14.20 13.68 -18.48
CA TYR A 27 -14.83 14.79 -19.20
C TYR A 27 -13.85 15.50 -20.15
N LEU A 28 -12.60 15.71 -19.72
CA LEU A 28 -11.56 16.29 -20.56
C LEU A 28 -11.19 15.37 -21.74
N LEU A 29 -11.14 14.05 -21.51
CA LEU A 29 -10.87 13.07 -22.58
C LEU A 29 -12.00 13.03 -23.60
N ALA A 30 -13.26 13.08 -23.17
CA ALA A 30 -14.43 13.09 -24.05
C ALA A 30 -14.51 14.34 -24.94
N GLY A 31 -13.83 15.43 -24.56
CA GLY A 31 -13.72 16.65 -25.36
C GLY A 31 -12.67 16.61 -26.48
N LEU A 32 -11.91 15.51 -26.62
CA LEU A 32 -10.87 15.37 -27.64
C LEU A 32 -11.46 14.83 -28.95
N GLU A 33 -11.27 15.56 -30.06
CA GLU A 33 -11.87 15.23 -31.36
C GLU A 33 -11.28 13.96 -32.05
N ARG A 34 -10.14 13.43 -31.57
CA ARG A 34 -9.49 12.22 -32.11
C ARG A 34 -9.19 11.20 -31.02
N TYR A 35 -10.22 10.81 -30.29
CA TYR A 35 -10.16 9.73 -29.30
C TYR A 35 -11.00 8.54 -29.77
N GLU A 36 -10.39 7.37 -29.86
CA GLU A 36 -11.12 6.11 -29.99
C GLU A 36 -11.30 5.55 -28.58
N GLU A 37 -12.54 5.61 -28.09
CA GLU A 37 -12.91 4.99 -26.81
C GLU A 37 -12.94 3.47 -26.99
N LEU A 38 -12.20 2.78 -26.12
CA LEU A 38 -12.12 1.33 -26.09
C LEU A 38 -12.61 0.84 -24.74
N ASP A 39 -13.77 0.19 -24.75
CA ASP A 39 -14.35 -0.42 -23.56
C ASP A 39 -13.64 -1.75 -23.26
N ALA A 40 -12.64 -1.68 -22.39
CA ALA A 40 -11.86 -2.83 -21.92
C ALA A 40 -12.17 -3.16 -20.45
N PHE A 41 -13.46 -3.17 -20.09
CA PHE A 41 -13.91 -3.54 -18.75
C PHE A 41 -13.96 -5.06 -18.59
N VAL A 42 -13.60 -5.53 -17.39
CA VAL A 42 -13.68 -6.95 -17.02
C VAL A 42 -14.77 -7.10 -15.97
N ASP A 43 -15.71 -8.01 -16.22
CA ASP A 43 -16.80 -8.28 -15.31
C ASP A 43 -16.28 -8.89 -13.99
N ILE A 44 -16.86 -8.43 -12.88
CA ILE A 44 -16.53 -8.91 -11.54
C ILE A 44 -17.75 -9.64 -10.99
N ALA A 45 -17.63 -10.96 -10.81
CA ALA A 45 -18.69 -11.77 -10.24
C ALA A 45 -18.87 -11.45 -8.73
N PRO A 46 -20.08 -11.15 -8.26
CA PRO A 46 -20.34 -10.77 -6.87
C PRO A 46 -20.40 -11.98 -5.93
N ASP A 47 -19.24 -12.56 -5.60
CA ASP A 47 -19.08 -13.73 -4.73
C ASP A 47 -18.79 -13.37 -3.25
N ASN A 48 -18.05 -12.29 -3.00
CA ASN A 48 -17.66 -11.82 -1.69
C ASN A 48 -18.03 -10.33 -1.50
N LEU A 49 -17.92 -9.81 -0.28
CA LEU A 49 -18.28 -8.44 0.06
C LEU A 49 -17.46 -7.41 -0.74
N LEU A 50 -16.17 -7.65 -0.95
CA LEU A 50 -15.32 -6.78 -1.75
C LEU A 50 -15.75 -6.76 -3.23
N HIS A 51 -16.00 -7.92 -3.83
CA HIS A 51 -16.45 -8.04 -5.22
C HIS A 51 -17.86 -7.49 -5.42
N ASN A 52 -18.73 -7.59 -4.41
CA ASN A 52 -20.03 -6.90 -4.40
C ASN A 52 -19.86 -5.38 -4.51
N LEU A 53 -18.95 -4.80 -3.73
CA LEU A 53 -18.67 -3.37 -3.78
C LEU A 53 -18.02 -2.96 -5.11
N GLN A 54 -17.07 -3.75 -5.61
CA GLN A 54 -16.40 -3.48 -6.88
C GLN A 54 -17.38 -3.58 -8.07
N SER A 55 -18.25 -4.58 -8.08
CA SER A 55 -19.31 -4.75 -9.07
C SER A 55 -20.30 -3.57 -9.04
N ASP A 56 -20.69 -3.10 -7.85
CA ASP A 56 -21.55 -1.92 -7.72
C ASP A 56 -20.90 -0.64 -8.27
N ILE A 57 -19.58 -0.51 -8.16
CA ILE A 57 -18.84 0.63 -8.72
C ILE A 57 -18.74 0.50 -10.24
N LEU A 58 -18.46 -0.70 -10.75
CA LEU A 58 -18.36 -0.99 -12.19
C LEU A 58 -19.69 -0.76 -12.90
N GLU A 59 -20.79 -1.26 -12.33
CA GLU A 59 -22.14 -1.17 -12.89
C GLU A 59 -22.85 0.15 -12.55
N LEU A 60 -22.20 1.04 -11.80
CA LEU A 60 -22.77 2.30 -11.29
C LEU A 60 -24.10 2.11 -10.52
N ARG A 61 -24.27 0.97 -9.85
CA ARG A 61 -25.48 0.62 -9.10
C ARG A 61 -25.40 1.08 -7.66
N ASN A 62 -26.56 1.44 -7.09
CA ASN A 62 -26.72 1.71 -5.67
C ASN A 62 -27.55 0.59 -5.02
N ALA A 63 -26.91 -0.22 -4.19
CA ALA A 63 -27.56 -1.28 -3.42
C ALA A 63 -27.95 -0.83 -1.99
N ALA A 64 -27.82 0.46 -1.66
CA ALA A 64 -28.15 0.97 -0.33
C ALA A 64 -29.67 1.05 -0.15
N VAL A 65 -30.17 0.33 0.86
CA VAL A 65 -31.58 0.37 1.24
C VAL A 65 -31.76 1.45 2.32
N ALA A 66 -32.22 2.64 1.91
CA ALA A 66 -32.44 3.79 2.80
C ALA A 66 -33.71 3.67 3.67
N GLY A 67 -34.55 2.65 3.45
CA GLY A 67 -35.73 2.39 4.30
C GLY A 67 -36.79 3.50 4.24
N GLN A 68 -37.01 4.09 3.05
CA GLN A 68 -37.91 5.25 2.88
C GLN A 68 -39.41 4.91 3.07
N SER A 69 -39.79 3.63 3.05
CA SER A 69 -41.14 3.16 3.33
C SER A 69 -41.18 2.29 4.60
N ALA A 70 -42.33 2.30 5.30
CA ALA A 70 -42.53 1.50 6.50
C ALA A 70 -42.33 -0.01 6.25
N GLU A 71 -42.67 -0.49 5.05
CA GLU A 71 -42.47 -1.88 4.63
C GLU A 71 -40.99 -2.23 4.40
N ALA A 72 -40.21 -1.32 3.78
CA ALA A 72 -38.78 -1.50 3.58
C ALA A 72 -37.99 -1.41 4.90
N PHE A 73 -38.52 -0.69 5.89
CA PHE A 73 -37.94 -0.63 7.23
C PHE A 73 -38.27 -1.87 8.08
N ALA A 74 -39.42 -2.50 7.84
CA ALA A 74 -39.89 -3.64 8.62
C ALA A 74 -39.01 -4.91 8.43
N HIS A 75 -38.37 -5.06 7.27
CA HIS A 75 -37.60 -6.26 6.93
C HIS A 75 -36.28 -5.94 6.24
N SER A 76 -35.23 -6.73 6.52
CA SER A 76 -33.90 -6.57 5.90
C SER A 76 -33.66 -7.48 4.69
N ARG A 77 -34.72 -8.08 4.12
CA ARG A 77 -34.64 -9.03 3.00
C ARG A 77 -34.13 -8.41 1.70
N ASP A 78 -34.29 -7.10 1.54
CA ASP A 78 -33.88 -6.37 0.35
C ASP A 78 -32.36 -6.07 0.35
N LYS A 79 -31.68 -6.35 1.47
CA LYS A 79 -30.22 -6.24 1.60
C LYS A 79 -29.58 -7.54 1.13
N ARG A 80 -28.34 -7.43 0.64
CA ARG A 80 -27.55 -8.60 0.25
C ARG A 80 -27.21 -9.46 1.48
N PRO A 81 -27.31 -10.80 1.36
CA PRO A 81 -26.88 -11.68 2.44
C PRO A 81 -25.37 -11.58 2.63
N LEU A 82 -24.93 -11.52 3.89
CA LEU A 82 -23.52 -11.56 4.25
C LEU A 82 -23.15 -12.96 4.73
N ALA A 83 -22.10 -13.53 4.15
CA ALA A 83 -21.53 -14.78 4.63
C ALA A 83 -20.70 -14.51 5.89
N LEU A 84 -20.91 -15.30 6.95
CA LEU A 84 -20.27 -15.08 8.27
C LEU A 84 -18.76 -15.37 8.25
N ASP A 85 -18.30 -16.13 7.28
CA ASP A 85 -16.92 -16.54 7.02
C ASP A 85 -16.20 -15.61 6.04
N ASP A 86 -16.89 -14.65 5.42
CA ASP A 86 -16.26 -13.70 4.51
C ASP A 86 -15.31 -12.75 5.26
N ARG A 87 -14.07 -12.68 4.79
CA ARG A 87 -12.99 -11.84 5.34
C ARG A 87 -12.39 -10.90 4.30
N SER A 88 -13.01 -10.77 3.12
CA SER A 88 -12.55 -9.93 2.01
C SER A 88 -12.43 -8.44 2.40
N LEU A 89 -13.34 -7.95 3.25
CA LEU A 89 -13.28 -6.63 3.86
C LEU A 89 -13.40 -6.76 5.37
N SER A 90 -12.40 -6.25 6.10
CA SER A 90 -12.41 -6.26 7.57
C SER A 90 -11.97 -4.91 8.13
N ILE A 91 -12.57 -4.51 9.24
CA ILE A 91 -12.29 -3.26 9.94
C ILE A 91 -11.72 -3.63 11.30
N HIS A 92 -10.53 -3.11 11.62
CA HIS A 92 -9.84 -3.38 12.88
C HIS A 92 -9.68 -2.08 13.65
N VAL A 93 -10.16 -2.07 14.90
CA VAL A 93 -9.99 -0.93 15.80
C VAL A 93 -8.90 -1.27 16.80
N CYS A 94 -7.85 -0.45 16.83
CA CYS A 94 -6.68 -0.64 17.69
C CYS A 94 -6.47 0.56 18.61
N HIS A 95 -5.80 0.32 19.74
CA HIS A 95 -5.62 1.33 20.80
C HIS A 95 -4.30 2.12 20.67
N SER A 96 -3.37 1.65 19.84
CA SER A 96 -2.09 2.33 19.57
C SER A 96 -1.50 1.88 18.22
N PRO A 97 -0.63 2.71 17.59
CA PRO A 97 0.06 2.34 16.34
C PRO A 97 0.90 1.06 16.48
N GLN A 98 1.51 0.85 17.65
CA GLN A 98 2.25 -0.39 17.92
C GLN A 98 1.32 -1.61 17.88
N ARG A 99 0.17 -1.53 18.58
CA ARG A 99 -0.79 -2.65 18.62
C ARG A 99 -1.42 -2.89 17.26
N GLU A 100 -1.64 -1.83 16.49
CA GLU A 100 -2.14 -1.92 15.12
C GLU A 100 -1.18 -2.72 14.22
N VAL A 101 0.12 -2.43 14.30
CA VAL A 101 1.15 -3.18 13.54
C VAL A 101 1.29 -4.63 14.01
N GLU A 102 1.18 -4.89 15.31
CA GLU A 102 1.15 -6.26 15.86
C GLU A 102 -0.05 -7.06 15.33
N VAL A 103 -1.25 -6.49 15.40
CA VAL A 103 -2.47 -7.13 14.88
C VAL A 103 -2.37 -7.34 13.37
N LEU A 104 -1.83 -6.37 12.63
CA LEU A 104 -1.58 -6.50 11.20
C LEU A 104 -0.64 -7.69 10.91
N HIS A 105 0.49 -7.79 11.62
CA HIS A 105 1.43 -8.89 11.45
C HIS A 105 0.78 -10.26 11.68
N ASP A 106 0.02 -10.42 12.77
CA ASP A 106 -0.71 -11.65 13.07
C ASP A 106 -1.76 -11.99 11.98
N ARG A 107 -2.43 -10.99 11.41
CA ARG A 107 -3.41 -11.19 10.33
C ARG A 107 -2.77 -11.56 9.00
N LEU A 108 -1.65 -10.95 8.65
CA LEU A 108 -0.90 -11.33 7.46
C LEU A 108 -0.42 -12.77 7.56
N LEU A 109 0.05 -13.20 8.73
CA LEU A 109 0.44 -14.59 8.95
C LEU A 109 -0.74 -15.54 8.79
N ALA A 110 -1.88 -15.24 9.44
CA ALA A 110 -3.08 -16.06 9.32
C ALA A 110 -3.62 -16.15 7.87
N MET A 111 -3.51 -15.08 7.10
CA MET A 111 -3.91 -15.07 5.67
C MET A 111 -2.98 -15.95 4.82
N LEU A 112 -1.66 -15.87 5.05
CA LEU A 112 -0.67 -16.68 4.34
C LEU A 112 -0.75 -18.16 4.73
N GLU A 113 -1.15 -18.47 5.96
CA GLU A 113 -1.41 -19.85 6.40
C GLU A 113 -2.71 -20.41 5.80
N ALA A 114 -3.74 -19.58 5.65
CA ALA A 114 -5.03 -20.01 5.11
C ALA A 114 -4.99 -20.23 3.58
N ASP A 115 -4.24 -19.40 2.85
CA ASP A 115 -4.12 -19.49 1.39
C ASP A 115 -2.64 -19.58 0.95
N PRO A 116 -2.17 -20.77 0.53
CA PRO A 116 -0.78 -20.96 0.10
C PRO A 116 -0.46 -20.33 -1.26
N THR A 117 -1.46 -19.84 -2.00
CA THR A 117 -1.25 -19.15 -3.28
C THR A 117 -0.83 -17.69 -3.10
N LEU A 118 -1.15 -17.11 -1.94
CA LEU A 118 -0.83 -15.73 -1.63
C LEU A 118 0.67 -15.59 -1.33
N THR A 119 1.35 -14.73 -2.08
CA THR A 119 2.75 -14.41 -1.78
C THR A 119 2.84 -13.08 -1.03
N PRO A 120 3.86 -12.87 -0.17
CA PRO A 120 4.07 -11.57 0.47
C PRO A 120 4.24 -10.39 -0.50
N ARG A 121 4.46 -10.65 -1.80
CA ARG A 121 4.59 -9.61 -2.83
C ARG A 121 3.24 -9.07 -3.31
N ASP A 122 2.16 -9.83 -3.09
CA ASP A 122 0.80 -9.47 -3.48
C ASP A 122 0.13 -8.56 -2.44
N ILE A 123 0.82 -8.31 -1.32
CA ILE A 123 0.30 -7.58 -0.16
C ILE A 123 0.90 -6.17 -0.14
N ILE A 124 0.04 -5.15 -0.09
CA ILE A 124 0.42 -3.75 0.08
C ILE A 124 -0.19 -3.18 1.35
N VAL A 125 0.63 -2.49 2.14
CA VAL A 125 0.21 -1.76 3.34
C VAL A 125 0.46 -0.27 3.09
N MET A 126 -0.60 0.53 3.20
CA MET A 126 -0.55 1.97 3.02
C MET A 126 -0.85 2.67 4.34
N VAL A 127 -0.05 3.68 4.67
CA VAL A 127 -0.20 4.50 5.87
C VAL A 127 -0.13 5.98 5.50
N ALA A 128 -0.79 6.84 6.27
CA ALA A 128 -0.81 8.28 6.01
C ALA A 128 0.56 8.96 6.23
N ASP A 129 1.31 8.52 7.24
CA ASP A 129 2.67 8.99 7.52
C ASP A 129 3.59 7.82 7.85
N ILE A 130 4.47 7.48 6.91
CA ILE A 130 5.40 6.36 7.05
C ILE A 130 6.53 6.64 8.05
N ASP A 131 6.90 7.90 8.25
CA ASP A 131 8.02 8.24 9.14
C ASP A 131 7.64 7.96 10.61
N SER A 132 6.39 8.24 10.98
CA SER A 132 5.83 7.91 12.29
C SER A 132 5.67 6.41 12.53
N TYR A 133 5.33 5.64 11.49
CA TYR A 133 5.12 4.19 11.60
C TYR A 133 6.39 3.34 11.47
N SER A 134 7.44 3.86 10.81
CA SER A 134 8.70 3.14 10.56
C SER A 134 9.33 2.47 11.80
N PRO A 135 9.43 3.11 12.99
CA PRO A 135 10.02 2.45 14.16
C PRO A 135 9.17 1.29 14.68
N TYR A 136 7.84 1.38 14.61
CA TYR A 136 6.93 0.33 15.07
C TYR A 136 6.96 -0.88 14.13
N ILE A 137 6.99 -0.65 12.81
CA ILE A 137 7.16 -1.71 11.80
C ILE A 137 8.48 -2.46 12.03
N GLN A 138 9.57 -1.73 12.25
CA GLN A 138 10.87 -2.32 12.53
C GLN A 138 10.90 -3.13 13.82
N ALA A 139 10.21 -2.66 14.87
CA ALA A 139 10.15 -3.37 16.15
C ALA A 139 9.38 -4.70 16.03
N VAL A 140 8.20 -4.68 15.43
CA VAL A 140 7.33 -5.86 15.32
C VAL A 140 7.89 -6.86 14.32
N PHE A 141 8.16 -6.43 13.09
CA PHE A 141 8.66 -7.33 12.04
C PHE A 141 10.13 -7.70 12.23
N GLY A 142 10.91 -6.89 12.95
CA GLY A 142 12.32 -7.20 13.25
C GLY A 142 12.49 -8.14 14.45
N ALA A 143 11.53 -8.19 15.38
CA ALA A 143 11.53 -9.14 16.50
C ALA A 143 11.06 -10.54 16.09
N ALA A 144 10.35 -10.66 14.96
CA ALA A 144 9.87 -11.94 14.45
C ALA A 144 11.05 -12.83 14.00
N SER A 145 11.10 -14.05 14.52
CA SER A 145 12.11 -15.05 14.20
C SER A 145 11.47 -16.42 13.95
N GLY A 146 12.14 -17.27 13.16
CA GLY A 146 11.62 -18.59 12.77
C GLY A 146 10.38 -18.49 11.88
N ASP A 147 9.36 -19.28 12.20
CA ASP A 147 8.11 -19.41 11.41
C ASP A 147 7.29 -18.12 11.30
N ARG A 148 7.52 -17.13 12.17
CA ARG A 148 6.79 -15.86 12.15
C ARG A 148 7.45 -14.77 11.31
N TRP A 149 8.62 -15.06 10.73
CA TRP A 149 9.36 -14.08 9.95
C TRP A 149 8.74 -13.90 8.56
N LEU A 150 8.42 -12.64 8.22
CA LEU A 150 7.89 -12.26 6.92
C LEU A 150 8.82 -11.24 6.25
N PRO A 151 9.14 -11.39 4.95
CA PRO A 151 9.93 -10.41 4.22
C PRO A 151 9.13 -9.12 4.01
N TRP A 152 9.73 -7.97 4.35
CA TRP A 152 9.08 -6.66 4.21
C TRP A 152 10.05 -5.60 3.69
N ALA A 153 9.52 -4.56 3.04
CA ALA A 153 10.26 -3.40 2.61
C ALA A 153 9.42 -2.13 2.79
N ILE A 154 10.04 -1.07 3.33
CA ILE A 154 9.40 0.24 3.44
C ILE A 154 9.82 1.11 2.25
N SER A 155 8.83 1.53 1.48
CA SER A 155 8.94 2.51 0.40
C SER A 155 8.57 3.92 0.91
N ASP A 156 8.95 4.95 0.15
CA ASP A 156 8.55 6.36 0.39
C ASP A 156 9.08 7.05 1.66
N ARG A 157 10.20 6.56 2.23
CA ARG A 157 10.89 7.32 3.28
C ARG A 157 11.54 8.57 2.71
N ARG A 158 11.28 9.72 3.32
CA ARG A 158 11.94 10.98 2.98
C ARG A 158 13.45 10.82 3.09
N ALA A 159 14.17 11.24 2.05
CA ALA A 159 15.62 11.11 1.94
C ALA A 159 16.42 11.92 3.00
N GLU A 160 15.76 12.68 3.85
CA GLU A 160 16.39 13.59 4.82
C GLU A 160 17.04 12.88 6.01
N SER A 161 16.64 11.65 6.33
CA SER A 161 17.09 10.94 7.54
C SER A 161 18.29 10.00 7.35
N ARG A 162 18.72 9.70 6.11
CA ARG A 162 19.91 8.85 5.85
C ARG A 162 20.86 9.50 4.87
N THR A 163 21.65 10.46 5.34
CA THR A 163 23.11 10.48 5.12
C THR A 163 23.76 11.73 5.76
N ARG A 164 24.76 11.50 6.64
CA ARG A 164 25.80 12.53 6.92
C ARG A 164 26.49 13.00 5.63
N CYS A 165 26.47 12.17 4.57
CA CYS A 165 26.96 12.50 3.23
C CYS A 165 26.12 13.61 2.54
N CYS A 166 24.77 13.50 2.47
CA CYS A 166 23.93 14.56 1.88
C CYS A 166 23.99 15.89 2.65
N ARG A 167 24.00 15.86 4.00
CA ARG A 167 24.18 17.09 4.81
C ARG A 167 25.56 17.74 4.65
N ARG A 168 26.59 16.96 4.29
CA ARG A 168 27.95 17.48 4.05
C ARG A 168 28.12 18.01 2.62
N LEU A 169 27.43 17.43 1.65
CA LEU A 169 27.35 17.90 0.26
C LEU A 169 26.64 19.25 0.14
N SER A 170 25.59 19.51 0.94
CA SER A 170 24.93 20.82 0.97
C SER A 170 25.76 21.95 1.60
N ARG A 171 26.83 21.60 2.35
CA ARG A 171 27.79 22.57 2.94
C ARG A 171 29.08 22.72 2.13
N CYS A 172 29.27 21.99 1.04
CA CYS A 172 30.44 22.14 0.19
C CYS A 172 30.17 23.18 -0.90
N SER A 173 30.74 24.39 -0.77
CA SER A 173 30.67 25.45 -1.80
C SER A 173 31.25 25.04 -3.16
N ARG A 174 31.98 23.91 -3.22
CA ARG A 174 32.66 23.39 -4.41
C ARG A 174 31.80 22.48 -5.30
N CYS A 175 30.56 22.17 -4.91
CA CYS A 175 29.66 21.29 -5.68
C CYS A 175 28.51 22.03 -6.39
N ARG A 176 28.55 23.37 -6.46
CA ARG A 176 27.44 24.18 -7.02
C ARG A 176 27.29 24.07 -8.55
N THR A 177 28.15 23.34 -9.24
CA THR A 177 28.09 23.15 -10.70
C THR A 177 28.17 21.68 -11.09
N ALA A 178 27.08 20.94 -10.87
CA ALA A 178 26.74 19.76 -11.67
C ALA A 178 25.23 19.51 -11.57
N ALA A 179 24.47 20.22 -12.39
CA ALA A 179 23.07 19.92 -12.66
C ALA A 179 22.99 18.63 -13.50
N SER A 180 22.44 17.56 -12.94
CA SER A 180 21.51 16.62 -13.62
C SER A 180 21.09 15.49 -12.64
N PRO A 181 19.79 15.29 -12.33
CA PRO A 181 19.34 14.30 -11.36
C PRO A 181 19.47 12.83 -11.82
N VAL A 182 19.61 12.56 -13.12
CA VAL A 182 19.38 11.22 -13.68
C VAL A 182 20.60 10.28 -13.58
N LYS A 183 21.82 10.80 -13.41
CA LYS A 183 23.04 9.97 -13.37
C LYS A 183 23.48 9.52 -11.98
N MET A 184 22.81 9.98 -10.91
CA MET A 184 23.23 9.66 -9.53
C MET A 184 22.69 8.30 -9.04
N PHE A 185 21.62 7.78 -9.64
CA PHE A 185 20.97 6.54 -9.22
C PHE A 185 21.76 5.28 -9.60
N TRP A 186 22.47 5.29 -10.73
CA TRP A 186 23.16 4.10 -11.26
C TRP A 186 24.56 3.84 -10.68
N ARG A 187 25.13 4.79 -9.93
CA ARG A 187 26.54 4.72 -9.51
C ARG A 187 26.75 4.21 -8.08
N CYS A 188 25.68 3.98 -7.33
CA CYS A 188 25.75 3.46 -5.95
C CYS A 188 25.43 1.94 -5.86
N TRP A 189 24.96 1.31 -6.93
CA TRP A 189 24.50 -0.08 -6.90
C TRP A 189 25.54 -1.13 -7.34
N THR A 190 26.71 -0.74 -7.89
CA THR A 190 27.61 -1.72 -8.56
C THR A 190 29.11 -1.65 -8.23
N SER A 191 29.54 -1.10 -7.08
CA SER A 191 30.97 -1.21 -6.73
C SER A 191 31.32 -1.27 -5.24
N ARG A 192 31.76 -2.47 -4.84
CA ARG A 192 32.81 -2.77 -3.85
C ARG A 192 32.56 -2.38 -2.38
N CYS A 193 31.89 -3.27 -1.64
CA CYS A 193 32.22 -3.52 -0.23
C CYS A 193 32.06 -4.99 0.22
N TRP A 194 31.64 -5.90 -0.67
CA TRP A 194 31.28 -7.29 -0.31
C TRP A 194 32.36 -8.34 -0.63
N ARG A 195 33.65 -8.00 -0.55
CA ARG A 195 34.72 -9.01 -0.69
C ARG A 195 36.08 -8.55 -0.13
N ARG A 196 36.24 -8.49 1.20
CA ARG A 196 37.59 -8.50 1.85
C ARG A 196 37.59 -8.88 3.34
N ALA A 197 36.73 -9.80 3.76
CA ALA A 197 36.70 -10.29 5.15
C ALA A 197 37.29 -11.69 5.36
N LEU A 198 37.69 -12.42 4.31
CA LEU A 198 38.26 -13.77 4.46
C LEU A 198 39.42 -13.95 3.47
N ILE A 199 40.56 -14.36 4.01
CA ILE A 199 41.78 -14.90 3.39
C ILE A 199 43.05 -14.04 3.62
N SER A 200 43.90 -14.61 4.49
CA SER A 200 45.36 -14.46 4.58
C SER A 200 45.92 -13.24 5.34
N ARG A 201 46.28 -13.46 6.60
CA ARG A 201 47.70 -13.61 7.02
C ARG A 201 47.81 -14.04 8.49
N LYS A 202 47.97 -15.35 8.69
CA LYS A 202 48.84 -15.90 9.74
C LYS A 202 50.28 -15.80 9.24
N LYS A 203 51.04 -14.82 9.75
CA LYS A 203 52.48 -14.83 10.06
C LYS A 203 52.62 -13.70 11.08
N GLY A 204 52.80 -13.96 12.37
CA GLY A 204 53.94 -14.69 12.90
C GLY A 204 55.14 -13.76 12.88
N CYS A 205 55.20 -12.81 13.82
CA CYS A 205 56.44 -12.16 14.23
C CYS A 205 56.32 -11.87 15.73
N ALA A 206 56.62 -12.91 16.52
CA ALA A 206 57.15 -12.74 17.84
C ALA A 206 58.66 -12.55 17.66
N ILE A 207 59.19 -11.42 18.11
CA ILE A 207 60.58 -11.34 18.56
C ILE A 207 60.50 -10.84 20.00
N CYS A 208 60.94 -11.73 20.88
CA CYS A 208 61.17 -11.51 22.28
C CYS A 208 62.38 -10.57 22.48
N ALA A 209 62.38 -9.87 23.61
CA ALA A 209 63.60 -9.58 24.37
C ALA A 209 64.35 -10.92 24.64
N SER A 210 65.68 -11.04 24.69
CA SER A 210 66.80 -10.11 24.74
C SER A 210 68.06 -11.00 24.79
N GLY A 211 69.06 -10.76 23.93
CA GLY A 211 70.22 -11.67 23.85
C GLY A 211 69.95 -12.97 23.09
#